data_AF-A0A7C3BVT8-F1
#
_entry.id   AF-A0A7C3BVT8-F1
#
_cell.length_a   1.000
_cell.length_b   1.000
_cell.length_c   1.000
_cell.angle_alpha   90.00
_cell.angle_beta   90.00
_cell.angle_gamma   90.00
#
_symmetry.space_group_name_H-M   'P 1'
#
loop_
_entity.id
_entity.type
_entity.pdbx_description
1 polymer ?
#
loop_
_entity_poly.entity_id
_entity_poly.type
_entity_poly.pdbx_seq_one_letter_code
_entity_poly.pdbx_strand_id
1 'polypeptide(L)'
;MLKHILVLATVISTVTFAGCASEREIEVNDFPLQAEEPDEEQIQADLVGSNLRWKGGDEVWYFTALSEFDNVSINNKISRGDAIEYDVTFLLKDFELEKHFILEAFLVYKLFNNKWQLRSYLVTSFRELTLQTHLE
;
A
#
# COMPACT_ATOMS: atom_id res chain seq x y z
N MET A 1 65.33 -25.18 -38.70
CA MET A 1 65.98 -24.56 -37.52
C MET A 1 64.91 -24.51 -36.43
N LEU A 2 64.84 -25.44 -35.47
CA LEU A 2 65.61 -25.46 -34.21
C LEU A 2 65.48 -24.07 -33.54
N LYS A 3 64.83 -23.83 -32.39
CA LYS A 3 64.89 -24.53 -31.10
C LYS A 3 63.88 -23.91 -30.10
N HIS A 4 63.25 -24.78 -29.30
CA HIS A 4 63.12 -24.72 -27.83
C HIS A 4 62.06 -23.76 -27.23
N ILE A 5 60.99 -24.30 -26.62
CA ILE A 5 60.81 -24.65 -25.18
C ILE A 5 60.80 -23.42 -24.26
N LEU A 6 59.66 -23.13 -23.62
CA LEU A 6 59.55 -22.94 -22.15
C LEU A 6 58.06 -22.80 -21.79
N VAL A 7 57.41 -23.81 -21.22
CA VAL A 7 57.32 -24.22 -19.79
C VAL A 7 55.97 -23.83 -19.20
N LEU A 8 55.21 -24.89 -19.00
CA LEU A 8 54.05 -25.04 -18.13
C LEU A 8 54.45 -24.72 -16.69
N ALA A 9 53.71 -23.85 -16.00
CA ALA A 9 53.78 -23.74 -14.54
C ALA A 9 52.37 -23.91 -13.96
N THR A 10 52.05 -25.17 -13.70
CA THR A 10 50.93 -25.59 -12.86
C THR A 10 51.28 -25.20 -11.42
N VAL A 11 50.46 -24.35 -10.79
CA VAL A 11 50.50 -24.19 -9.33
C VAL A 11 49.28 -24.93 -8.77
N ILE A 12 49.56 -26.11 -8.23
CA ILE A 12 48.64 -26.86 -7.37
C ILE A 12 48.79 -26.24 -5.98
N SER A 13 47.80 -25.47 -5.54
CA SER A 13 47.68 -25.10 -4.13
C SER A 13 46.66 -26.03 -3.47
N THR A 14 47.22 -27.09 -2.87
CA THR A 14 46.83 -27.77 -1.64
C THR A 14 45.41 -27.50 -1.10
N VAL A 15 44.62 -28.58 -1.09
CA VAL A 15 43.43 -28.73 -0.25
C VAL A 15 43.87 -28.87 1.21
N THR A 16 43.38 -28.01 2.08
CA THR A 16 43.44 -28.21 3.54
C THR A 16 42.01 -28.44 4.04
N PHE A 17 41.67 -29.70 4.35
CA PHE A 17 40.53 -30.04 5.17
C PHE A 17 40.95 -29.96 6.64
N ALA A 18 40.37 -29.04 7.41
CA ALA A 18 40.11 -29.21 8.84
C ALA A 18 39.26 -28.04 9.34
N GLY A 19 37.99 -28.30 9.65
CA GLY A 19 37.11 -27.34 10.30
C GLY A 19 35.64 -27.64 10.07
N CYS A 20 35.07 -28.50 10.91
CA CYS A 20 33.63 -28.68 11.01
C CYS A 20 32.94 -27.35 11.31
N ALA A 21 32.24 -26.80 10.33
CA ALA A 21 31.03 -26.04 10.58
C ALA A 21 30.04 -26.47 9.50
N SER A 22 29.00 -27.17 9.94
CA SER A 22 27.80 -27.33 9.13
C SER A 22 27.18 -25.95 8.98
N GLU A 23 27.63 -25.19 7.99
CA GLU A 23 26.84 -24.11 7.44
C GLU A 23 25.71 -24.80 6.70
N ARG A 24 24.61 -25.02 7.44
CA ARG A 24 23.30 -25.15 6.80
C ARG A 24 23.18 -23.91 5.93
N GLU A 25 23.23 -24.11 4.62
CA GLU A 25 22.62 -23.18 3.68
C GLU A 25 21.19 -22.98 4.21
N ILE A 26 20.96 -21.83 4.82
CA ILE A 26 19.61 -21.36 5.03
C ILE A 26 19.16 -21.10 3.60
N GLU A 27 18.37 -22.04 3.05
CA GLU A 27 17.41 -21.73 2.01
C GLU A 27 16.59 -20.57 2.57
N VAL A 28 17.01 -19.35 2.27
CA VAL A 28 16.14 -18.19 2.31
C VAL A 28 15.13 -18.52 1.22
N ASN A 29 14.06 -19.17 1.66
CA ASN A 29 12.87 -19.34 0.88
C ASN A 29 12.37 -17.92 0.65
N ASP A 30 12.87 -17.30 -0.41
CA ASP A 30 12.48 -15.99 -0.91
C ASP A 30 11.11 -16.20 -1.55
N PHE A 31 10.13 -16.52 -0.70
CA PHE A 31 8.73 -16.44 -1.08
C PHE A 31 8.55 -15.02 -1.59
N PRO A 32 8.01 -14.82 -2.81
CA PRO A 32 7.74 -13.48 -3.28
C PRO A 32 6.86 -12.80 -2.23
N LEU A 33 7.40 -11.73 -1.61
CA LEU A 33 6.70 -10.91 -0.63
C LEU A 33 5.33 -10.57 -1.21
N GLN A 34 4.29 -11.24 -0.73
CA GLN A 34 2.93 -10.97 -1.17
C GLN A 34 2.62 -9.53 -0.78
N ALA A 35 2.23 -8.70 -1.75
CA ALA A 35 1.88 -7.31 -1.46
C ALA A 35 0.82 -7.23 -0.37
N GLU A 36 1.13 -6.51 0.70
CA GLU A 36 0.21 -6.25 1.80
C GLU A 36 -1.03 -5.52 1.28
N GLU A 37 -2.22 -5.98 1.67
CA GLU A 37 -3.47 -5.35 1.25
C GLU A 37 -3.55 -3.92 1.81
N PRO A 38 -4.17 -2.97 1.08
CA PRO A 38 -4.32 -1.59 1.56
C PRO A 38 -5.10 -1.54 2.87
N ASP A 39 -4.53 -0.87 3.87
CA ASP A 39 -5.16 -0.54 5.14
C ASP A 39 -5.69 0.91 5.13
N GLU A 40 -6.22 1.37 6.26
CA GLU A 40 -6.73 2.73 6.40
C GLU A 40 -5.66 3.80 6.12
N GLU A 41 -4.42 3.56 6.54
CA GLU A 41 -3.29 4.51 6.37
C GLU A 41 -2.92 4.65 4.89
N GLN A 42 -2.82 3.54 4.17
CA GLN A 42 -2.60 3.54 2.72
C GLN A 42 -3.77 4.18 1.97
N ILE A 43 -5.02 3.90 2.38
CA ILE A 43 -6.22 4.52 1.80
C ILE A 43 -6.18 6.05 1.94
N GLN A 44 -5.85 6.56 3.13
CA GLN A 44 -5.71 8.01 3.35
C GLN A 44 -4.62 8.59 2.43
N ALA A 45 -3.45 7.97 2.40
CA ALA A 45 -2.32 8.44 1.60
C ALA A 45 -2.63 8.49 0.10
N ASP A 46 -3.33 7.48 -0.43
CA ASP A 46 -3.72 7.42 -1.84
C ASP A 46 -4.77 8.46 -2.21
N LEU A 47 -5.60 8.88 -1.25
CA LEU A 47 -6.68 9.84 -1.48
C LEU A 47 -6.20 11.30 -1.41
N VAL A 48 -5.05 11.60 -0.80
CA VAL A 48 -4.49 12.95 -0.81
C VAL A 48 -4.22 13.41 -2.26
N GLY A 49 -4.72 14.58 -2.60
CA GLY A 49 -4.68 15.13 -3.97
C GLY A 49 -5.77 14.57 -4.90
N SER A 50 -6.67 13.72 -4.40
CA SER A 50 -7.79 13.18 -5.17
C SER A 50 -9.09 13.97 -4.95
N ASN A 51 -9.92 14.02 -6.00
CA ASN A 51 -11.23 14.67 -5.98
C ASN A 51 -12.34 13.63 -5.93
N LEU A 52 -13.00 13.47 -4.80
CA LEU A 52 -14.16 12.58 -4.69
C LEU A 52 -15.38 13.19 -5.37
N ARG A 53 -16.07 12.37 -6.16
CA ARG A 53 -17.25 12.78 -6.92
C ARG A 53 -18.45 11.89 -6.61
N TRP A 54 -19.63 12.49 -6.65
CA TRP A 54 -20.88 11.76 -6.57
C TRP A 54 -21.12 10.95 -7.85
N LYS A 55 -21.99 9.94 -7.77
CA LYS A 55 -22.52 9.23 -8.95
C LYS A 55 -23.37 10.17 -9.82
N GLY A 56 -22.73 10.96 -10.68
CA GLY A 56 -23.44 11.94 -11.51
C GLY A 56 -22.62 13.16 -11.95
N GLY A 57 -21.46 13.41 -11.35
CA GLY A 57 -20.46 14.34 -11.89
C GLY A 57 -20.01 15.46 -10.97
N ASP A 58 -20.81 15.80 -9.97
CA ASP A 58 -20.45 16.89 -9.05
C ASP A 58 -19.37 16.44 -8.07
N GLU A 59 -18.38 17.32 -7.90
CA GLU A 59 -17.32 17.18 -6.91
C GLU A 59 -17.88 17.39 -5.51
N VAL A 60 -17.49 16.51 -4.60
CA VAL A 60 -18.00 16.47 -3.22
C VAL A 60 -16.90 16.87 -2.25
N TRP A 61 -15.67 16.44 -2.49
CA TRP A 61 -14.53 16.70 -1.62
C TRP A 61 -13.22 16.63 -2.38
N TYR A 62 -12.28 17.50 -2.03
CA TYR A 62 -10.89 17.44 -2.47
C TYR A 62 -9.99 17.29 -1.25
N PHE A 63 -9.29 16.16 -1.14
CA PHE A 63 -8.38 15.93 -0.01
C PHE A 63 -7.07 16.66 -0.25
N THR A 64 -6.76 17.65 0.59
CA THR A 64 -5.51 18.43 0.51
C THR A 64 -4.41 17.84 1.40
N ALA A 65 -4.78 17.24 2.53
CA ALA A 65 -3.83 16.76 3.53
C ALA A 65 -4.37 15.60 4.38
N LEU A 66 -3.46 14.83 4.97
CA LEU A 66 -3.79 13.75 5.91
C LEU A 66 -4.52 14.26 7.17
N SER A 67 -4.27 15.51 7.58
CA SER A 67 -4.91 16.11 8.76
C SER A 67 -6.42 16.34 8.61
N GLU A 68 -6.97 16.24 7.40
CA GLU A 68 -8.41 16.30 7.19
C GLU A 68 -9.12 15.02 7.62
N PHE A 69 -8.40 13.90 7.72
CA PHE A 69 -8.96 12.63 8.14
C PHE A 69 -8.90 12.51 9.67
N ASP A 70 -9.99 12.85 10.36
CA ASP A 70 -10.10 12.58 11.80
C ASP A 70 -10.20 11.08 12.08
N ASN A 71 -10.90 10.34 11.20
CA ASN A 71 -11.00 8.89 11.29
C ASN A 71 -11.31 8.27 9.91
N VAL A 72 -10.81 7.07 9.67
CA VAL A 72 -11.15 6.22 8.52
C VAL A 72 -11.49 4.84 9.04
N SER A 73 -12.60 4.28 8.55
CA SER A 73 -13.06 2.96 8.96
C SER A 73 -13.47 2.15 7.74
N ILE A 74 -12.83 0.99 7.56
CA ILE A 74 -13.23 -0.01 6.58
C ILE A 74 -14.44 -0.77 7.15
N ASN A 75 -15.63 -0.49 6.63
CA ASN A 75 -16.86 -1.15 7.07
C ASN A 75 -17.01 -2.55 6.46
N ASN A 76 -16.50 -2.74 5.25
CA ASN A 76 -16.59 -3.99 4.49
C ASN A 76 -15.41 -4.11 3.54
N LYS A 77 -14.97 -5.35 3.29
CA LYS A 77 -13.87 -5.70 2.38
C LYS A 77 -14.21 -6.97 1.61
N ILE A 78 -14.09 -6.91 0.29
CA ILE A 78 -14.28 -8.05 -0.60
C ILE A 78 -13.03 -8.22 -1.48
N SER A 79 -12.25 -9.26 -1.22
CA SER A 79 -11.06 -9.60 -2.03
C SER A 79 -11.40 -10.63 -3.11
N ARG A 80 -10.98 -10.38 -4.36
CA ARG A 80 -11.19 -11.24 -5.53
C ARG A 80 -9.95 -11.26 -6.43
N GLY A 81 -9.02 -12.18 -6.16
CA GLY A 81 -7.82 -12.34 -6.97
C GLY A 81 -6.94 -11.10 -6.92
N ASP A 82 -6.88 -10.36 -8.03
CA ASP A 82 -6.09 -9.14 -8.21
C ASP A 82 -6.87 -7.85 -7.89
N ALA A 83 -8.08 -7.96 -7.33
CA ALA A 83 -8.92 -6.82 -6.96
C ALA A 83 -9.41 -6.89 -5.51
N ILE A 84 -9.49 -5.73 -4.86
CA ILE A 84 -10.14 -5.57 -3.55
C ILE A 84 -11.13 -4.42 -3.63
N GLU A 85 -12.32 -4.65 -3.10
CA GLU A 85 -13.38 -3.67 -2.98
C GLU A 85 -13.58 -3.33 -1.50
N TYR A 86 -13.68 -2.03 -1.18
CA TYR A 86 -13.89 -1.54 0.17
C TYR A 86 -15.13 -0.65 0.25
N ASP A 87 -15.93 -0.82 1.30
CA ASP A 87 -16.87 0.21 1.75
C ASP A 87 -16.25 0.95 2.93
N VAL A 88 -15.99 2.24 2.78
CA VAL A 88 -15.22 3.04 3.75
C VAL A 88 -16.06 4.21 4.24
N THR A 89 -16.00 4.46 5.55
CA THR A 89 -16.51 5.68 6.18
C THR A 89 -15.34 6.57 6.56
N PHE A 90 -15.39 7.83 6.15
CA PHE A 90 -14.47 8.87 6.54
C PHE A 90 -15.17 9.85 7.47
N LEU A 91 -14.54 10.14 8.61
CA LEU A 91 -14.82 11.32 9.40
C LEU A 91 -13.81 12.39 8.98
N LEU A 92 -14.33 13.47 8.39
CA LEU A 92 -13.53 14.51 7.79
C LEU A 92 -13.69 15.82 8.54
N LYS A 93 -12.62 16.61 8.55
CA LYS A 93 -12.59 17.96 9.11
C LYS A 93 -12.25 18.97 8.03
N ASP A 94 -13.14 19.95 7.85
CA ASP A 94 -12.88 21.15 7.07
C ASP A 94 -12.30 22.24 7.98
N PHE A 95 -11.05 22.62 7.76
CA PHE A 95 -10.37 23.65 8.54
C PHE A 95 -10.80 25.07 8.15
N GLU A 96 -11.29 25.29 6.93
CA GLU A 96 -11.77 26.60 6.49
C GLU A 96 -13.14 26.91 7.05
N LEU A 97 -14.02 25.89 7.08
CA LEU A 97 -15.39 26.02 7.58
C LEU A 97 -15.53 25.70 9.08
N GLU A 98 -14.48 25.17 9.71
CA GLU A 98 -14.48 24.64 11.08
C GLU A 98 -15.59 23.61 11.31
N LYS A 99 -15.86 22.76 10.31
CA LYS A 99 -16.94 21.77 10.30
C LYS A 99 -16.41 20.35 10.18
N HIS A 100 -17.23 19.40 10.65
CA HIS A 100 -16.98 17.98 10.46
C HIS A 100 -17.99 17.39 9.50
N PHE A 101 -17.56 16.40 8.74
CA PHE A 101 -18.38 15.71 7.75
C PHE A 101 -18.21 14.21 7.89
N ILE A 102 -19.26 13.47 7.54
CA ILE A 102 -19.18 12.05 7.30
C ILE A 102 -19.31 11.82 5.80
N LEU A 103 -18.33 11.14 5.23
CA LEU A 103 -18.31 10.71 3.84
C LEU A 103 -18.28 9.18 3.80
N GLU A 104 -19.17 8.57 3.03
CA GLU A 104 -19.12 7.13 2.76
C GLU A 104 -18.78 6.93 1.29
N ALA A 105 -17.83 6.04 1.01
CA ALA A 105 -17.42 5.74 -0.36
C ALA A 105 -17.14 4.25 -0.57
N PHE A 106 -17.35 3.84 -1.82
CA PHE A 106 -16.90 2.57 -2.34
C PHE A 106 -15.55 2.76 -3.04
N LEU A 107 -14.52 2.01 -2.65
CA LEU A 107 -13.18 2.06 -3.25
C LEU A 107 -12.85 0.74 -3.94
N VAL A 108 -12.12 0.81 -5.06
CA VAL A 108 -11.62 -0.37 -5.77
C VAL A 108 -10.12 -0.26 -5.93
N TYR A 109 -9.41 -1.23 -5.38
CA TYR A 109 -7.99 -1.44 -5.55
C TYR A 109 -7.72 -2.58 -6.53
N LYS A 110 -6.62 -2.46 -7.28
CA LYS A 110 -6.10 -3.55 -8.11
C LYS A 110 -4.61 -3.76 -7.90
N LEU A 111 -4.20 -5.02 -7.92
CA LEU A 111 -2.82 -5.45 -7.77
C LEU A 111 -2.12 -5.42 -9.14
N PHE A 112 -1.11 -4.56 -9.28
CA PHE A 112 -0.27 -4.48 -10.47
C PHE A 112 1.20 -4.52 -10.06
N ASN A 113 1.97 -5.45 -10.65
CA ASN A 113 3.40 -5.61 -10.36
C ASN A 113 3.70 -5.67 -8.85
N ASN A 114 2.92 -6.47 -8.11
CA ASN A 114 3.04 -6.62 -6.67
C ASN A 114 2.85 -5.31 -5.87
N LYS A 115 2.02 -4.39 -6.39
CA LYS A 115 1.59 -3.17 -5.69
C LYS A 115 0.11 -2.95 -5.87
N TRP A 116 -0.60 -2.72 -4.77
CA TRP A 116 -1.99 -2.29 -4.83
C TRP A 116 -2.07 -0.83 -5.27
N GLN A 117 -3.02 -0.54 -6.14
CA GLN A 117 -3.28 0.80 -6.65
C GLN A 117 -4.76 1.10 -6.58
N LEU A 118 -5.12 2.25 -6.04
CA LEU A 118 -6.49 2.76 -6.09
C LEU A 118 -6.87 3.03 -7.55
N ARG A 119 -7.92 2.36 -8.05
CA ARG A 119 -8.37 2.48 -9.45
C ARG A 119 -9.61 3.31 -9.61
N SER A 120 -10.50 3.26 -8.62
CA SER A 120 -11.72 4.05 -8.63
C SER A 120 -12.26 4.21 -7.23
N TYR A 121 -13.00 5.28 -7.04
CA TYR A 121 -13.80 5.56 -5.86
C TYR A 121 -15.16 6.10 -6.28
N LEU A 122 -16.17 5.90 -5.44
CA LEU A 122 -17.52 6.40 -5.65
C LEU A 122 -18.11 6.83 -4.32
N VAL A 123 -18.46 8.12 -4.20
CA VAL A 123 -19.15 8.61 -3.00
C VAL A 123 -20.60 8.11 -3.01
N THR A 124 -21.01 7.50 -1.90
CA THR A 124 -22.37 6.96 -1.69
C THR A 124 -23.17 7.80 -0.69
N SER A 125 -22.50 8.49 0.23
CA SER A 125 -23.10 9.37 1.24
C SER A 125 -22.16 10.53 1.56
N PHE A 126 -22.70 11.74 1.73
CA PHE A 126 -21.94 12.88 2.23
C PHE A 126 -22.87 13.78 3.05
N ARG A 127 -22.50 14.06 4.30
CA ARG A 127 -23.31 14.85 5.23
C ARG A 127 -22.45 15.59 6.23
N GLU A 128 -22.90 16.78 6.62
CA GLU A 128 -22.33 17.51 7.75
C GLU A 128 -22.66 16.78 9.06
N LEU A 129 -21.67 16.65 9.95
CA LEU A 129 -21.84 16.13 11.30
C LEU A 129 -22.17 17.30 12.24
N THR A 130 -23.46 17.52 12.49
CA THR A 130 -23.89 18.49 13.50
C THR A 130 -23.69 17.89 14.89
N LEU A 131 -22.66 18.36 15.60
CA LEU A 131 -22.50 18.05 17.02
C LEU A 131 -23.62 18.75 17.79
N GLN A 132 -24.66 18.01 18.16
CA GLN A 132 -25.63 18.51 19.12
C GLN A 132 -24.95 18.57 20.50
N THR A 133 -24.38 19.73 20.82
CA THR A 133 -24.13 20.07 22.21
C THR A 133 -25.49 20.24 22.89
N HIS A 134 -25.95 19.21 23.59
CA HIS A 134 -26.96 19.37 24.63
C HIS A 134 -26.34 20.30 25.68
N LEU A 135 -26.68 21.59 25.60
CA LEU A 135 -26.66 22.45 26.77
C LEU A 135 -27.87 22.05 27.61
N GLU A 136 -27.58 21.69 28.86
CA GLU A 136 -28.50 21.19 29.89
C GLU A 136 -29.79 22.04 30.06
#